data_AF-B8CEC8-F1
#
_entry.id   AF-B8CEC8-F1
#
_cell.length_a   1.000
_cell.length_b   1.000
_cell.length_c   1.000
_cell.angle_alpha   90.00
_cell.angle_beta   90.00
_cell.angle_gamma   90.00
#
_symmetry.space_group_name_H-M   'P 1'
#
loop_
_entity.id
_entity.type
_entity.pdbx_description
1 polymer ?
#
loop_
_entity_poly.entity_id
_entity_poly.type
_entity_poly.pdbx_seq_one_letter_code
_entity_poly.pdbx_strand_id
1 'polypeptide(L)'
;HGNADLAELEAEHHEITKVKNISKIIMGKYEVEAWYYSPFPPPYNQSETLYICEYCLKYMKNPQFFLKHCSQCKHHSPPGQEIYREGNLSVYELDGKDHRVYCQNLCLLAKLFLDHKTLYYDVDPFHFYVITEVDDEGAHIVGYFSKEKVSAEEYNLACILTFPQFQKCGYGKFIISLSYELSKREGKPGSPEKPLSDLGKISYRSYWTHVLLTLFAGQSGEENVQIKDISLLTGIKTEDIISTLQSLNMIRFWKGQHVVFVMQDFLDQYMKQK
;
A
#
# COMPACT_ATOMS: atom_id res chain seq x y z
N HIS A 1 12.06 20.27 18.89
CA HIS A 1 12.80 20.92 17.79
C HIS A 1 13.18 19.97 16.65
N GLY A 2 12.68 18.73 16.55
CA GLY A 2 13.06 17.78 15.48
C GLY A 2 12.09 17.64 14.29
N ASN A 3 10.90 18.25 14.32
CA ASN A 3 9.88 18.10 13.26
C ASN A 3 9.96 19.15 12.15
N ALA A 4 10.60 20.30 12.39
CA ALA A 4 10.75 21.35 11.37
C ALA A 4 11.81 20.97 10.33
N ASP A 5 12.91 20.36 10.77
CA ASP A 5 14.02 19.90 9.93
C ASP A 5 13.57 18.79 8.95
N LEU A 6 12.76 17.84 9.41
CA LEU A 6 12.26 16.74 8.56
C LEU A 6 11.31 17.26 7.48
N ALA A 7 10.41 18.18 7.82
CA ALA A 7 9.47 18.76 6.88
C ALA A 7 10.17 19.64 5.82
N GLU A 8 11.22 20.36 6.20
CA GLU A 8 12.06 21.13 5.26
C GLU A 8 12.86 20.19 4.34
N LEU A 9 13.48 19.13 4.88
CA LEU A 9 14.15 18.10 4.08
C LEU A 9 13.19 17.36 3.13
N GLU A 10 11.96 17.08 3.57
CA GLU A 10 10.91 16.50 2.73
C GLU A 10 10.45 17.45 1.62
N ALA A 11 10.35 18.74 1.91
CA ALA A 11 10.00 19.78 0.93
C ALA A 11 11.12 20.00 -0.10
N GLU A 12 12.38 20.02 0.33
CA GLU A 12 13.54 20.08 -0.58
C GLU A 12 13.63 18.83 -1.46
N HIS A 13 13.44 17.64 -0.87
CA HIS A 13 13.34 16.40 -1.65
C HIS A 13 12.18 16.44 -2.66
N HIS A 14 11.02 16.98 -2.28
CA HIS A 14 9.85 17.12 -3.16
C HIS A 14 10.13 18.05 -4.36
N GLU A 15 10.88 19.14 -4.20
CA GLU A 15 11.24 20.01 -5.33
C GLU A 15 12.28 19.35 -6.25
N ILE A 16 13.19 18.54 -5.71
CA ILE A 16 14.19 17.79 -6.50
C ILE A 16 13.54 16.63 -7.27
N THR A 17 12.52 15.96 -6.70
CA THR A 17 11.86 14.79 -7.32
C THR A 17 10.88 15.13 -8.43
N LYS A 18 10.47 16.40 -8.58
CA LYS A 18 9.61 16.86 -9.69
C LYS A 18 10.28 16.76 -11.06
N VAL A 19 11.61 16.82 -11.11
CA VAL A 19 12.35 16.67 -12.38
C VAL A 19 12.50 15.18 -12.68
N LYS A 20 11.61 14.68 -13.54
CA LYS A 20 11.62 13.29 -14.01
C LYS A 20 12.94 12.99 -14.74
N ASN A 21 13.63 11.96 -14.29
CA ASN A 21 14.84 11.48 -14.96
C ASN A 21 14.58 10.34 -15.95
N ILE A 22 13.43 9.68 -15.81
CA ILE A 22 12.91 8.67 -16.73
C ILE A 22 11.52 9.14 -17.16
N SER A 23 11.24 9.16 -18.46
CA SER A 23 9.93 9.64 -18.97
C SER A 23 8.86 8.57 -18.84
N LYS A 24 9.17 7.34 -19.24
CA LYS A 24 8.21 6.22 -19.24
C LYS A 24 8.88 4.86 -19.04
N ILE A 25 8.06 3.88 -18.68
CA ILE A 25 8.45 2.47 -18.63
C ILE A 25 7.59 1.63 -19.58
N ILE A 26 8.15 0.52 -20.04
CA ILE A 26 7.43 -0.54 -20.74
C ILE A 26 7.48 -1.79 -19.85
N MET A 27 6.31 -2.30 -19.48
CA MET A 27 6.16 -3.44 -18.58
C MET A 27 4.96 -4.28 -19.00
N GLY A 28 5.23 -5.55 -19.36
CA GLY A 28 4.24 -6.39 -20.02
C GLY A 28 3.70 -5.73 -21.28
N LYS A 29 2.37 -5.67 -21.41
CA LYS A 29 1.67 -4.98 -22.51
C LYS A 29 1.49 -3.47 -22.33
N TYR A 30 1.97 -2.89 -21.22
CA TYR A 30 1.69 -1.51 -20.86
C TYR A 30 2.88 -0.59 -21.10
N GLU A 31 2.58 0.60 -21.60
CA GLU A 31 3.45 1.77 -21.57
C GLU A 31 2.92 2.72 -20.49
N VAL A 32 3.77 3.10 -19.53
CA VAL A 32 3.35 3.89 -18.36
C VAL A 32 4.29 5.07 -18.17
N GLU A 33 3.74 6.29 -18.14
CA GLU A 33 4.51 7.50 -17.84
C GLU A 33 4.92 7.54 -16.37
N ALA A 34 6.19 7.84 -16.11
CA ALA A 34 6.67 8.07 -14.75
C ALA A 34 6.12 9.40 -14.20
N TRP A 35 5.89 9.46 -12.90
CA TRP A 35 5.37 10.65 -12.23
C TRP A 35 6.48 11.43 -11.53
N TYR A 36 7.44 10.72 -10.95
CA TYR A 36 8.50 11.27 -10.13
C TYR A 36 9.88 10.75 -10.54
N TYR A 37 10.92 11.44 -10.08
CA TYR A 37 12.29 10.96 -10.10
C TYR A 37 12.41 9.59 -9.40
N SER A 38 13.18 8.68 -9.99
CA SER A 38 13.64 7.45 -9.34
C SER A 38 15.15 7.22 -9.53
N PRO A 39 15.90 6.88 -8.46
CA PRO A 39 17.36 6.78 -8.46
C PRO A 39 17.86 5.45 -9.06
N PHE A 40 17.36 5.08 -10.24
CA PHE A 40 17.95 3.98 -11.01
C PHE A 40 19.45 4.26 -11.22
N PRO A 41 20.33 3.25 -11.17
CA PRO A 41 21.76 3.46 -11.34
C PRO A 41 22.11 3.90 -12.78
N PRO A 42 23.22 4.62 -13.01
CA PRO A 42 23.77 4.78 -14.36
C PRO A 42 24.05 3.41 -15.01
N PRO A 43 23.82 3.24 -16.32
CA PRO A 43 23.43 4.25 -17.32
C PRO A 43 21.90 4.41 -17.51
N TYR A 44 21.08 3.91 -16.57
CA TYR A 44 19.62 3.89 -16.67
C TYR A 44 18.98 5.20 -16.18
N ASN A 45 19.65 5.91 -15.29
CA ASN A 45 19.19 7.11 -14.58
C ASN A 45 18.77 8.31 -15.44
N GLN A 46 18.96 8.29 -16.75
CA GLN A 46 18.58 9.35 -17.70
C GLN A 46 17.95 8.77 -18.97
N SER A 47 17.24 7.64 -18.85
CA SER A 47 16.66 6.95 -20.00
C SER A 47 15.27 7.51 -20.29
N GLU A 48 14.99 7.86 -21.54
CA GLU A 48 13.64 8.23 -21.95
C GLU A 48 12.64 7.09 -21.70
N THR A 49 13.03 5.86 -22.05
CA THR A 49 12.23 4.65 -21.82
C THR A 49 13.05 3.58 -21.13
N LEU A 50 12.48 2.96 -20.10
CA LEU A 50 13.04 1.81 -19.40
C LEU A 50 12.14 0.58 -19.59
N TYR A 51 12.73 -0.54 -19.98
CA TYR A 51 12.00 -1.79 -20.20
C TYR A 51 12.13 -2.67 -18.95
N ILE A 52 11.02 -3.10 -18.38
CA ILE A 52 10.97 -3.80 -17.10
C ILE A 52 10.25 -5.14 -17.29
N CYS A 53 10.90 -6.23 -16.93
CA CYS A 53 10.26 -7.54 -16.89
C CYS A 53 9.17 -7.54 -15.81
N GLU A 54 7.95 -7.93 -16.16
CA GLU A 54 6.83 -7.93 -15.20
C GLU A 54 6.96 -8.98 -14.09
N TYR A 55 7.71 -10.06 -14.34
CA TYR A 55 7.87 -11.15 -13.37
C TYR A 55 9.05 -10.98 -12.43
N CYS A 56 10.23 -10.60 -12.94
CA CYS A 56 11.45 -10.48 -12.11
C CYS A 56 11.86 -9.04 -11.81
N LEU A 57 11.14 -8.06 -12.39
CA LEU A 57 11.36 -6.61 -12.25
C LEU A 57 12.74 -6.13 -12.73
N LYS A 58 13.49 -6.97 -13.45
CA LYS A 58 14.76 -6.56 -14.06
C LYS A 58 14.49 -5.47 -15.09
N TYR A 59 15.22 -4.37 -14.95
CA TYR A 59 15.16 -3.22 -15.84
C TYR A 59 16.29 -3.25 -16.89
N MET A 60 15.97 -2.77 -18.09
CA MET A 60 16.83 -2.77 -19.27
C MET A 60 16.62 -1.50 -20.09
N LYS A 61 17.67 -1.02 -20.76
CA LYS A 61 17.63 0.18 -21.61
C LYS A 61 17.39 -0.15 -23.09
N ASN A 62 17.84 -1.32 -23.55
CA ASN A 62 17.77 -1.72 -24.95
C ASN A 62 16.59 -2.70 -25.17
N PRO A 63 15.67 -2.42 -26.10
CA PRO A 63 14.53 -3.29 -26.40
C PRO A 63 14.92 -4.69 -26.87
N GLN A 64 16.02 -4.85 -27.61
CA GLN A 64 16.48 -6.16 -28.08
C GLN A 64 16.92 -7.06 -26.91
N PHE A 65 17.59 -6.47 -25.92
CA PHE A 65 17.96 -7.20 -24.70
C PHE A 65 16.75 -7.51 -23.84
N PHE A 66 15.75 -6.63 -23.80
CA PHE A 66 14.47 -6.90 -23.15
C PHE A 66 13.74 -8.09 -23.79
N LEU A 67 13.58 -8.10 -25.11
CA LEU A 67 12.93 -9.21 -25.82
C LEU A 67 13.68 -10.54 -25.62
N LYS A 68 15.01 -10.52 -25.68
CA LYS A 68 15.84 -11.68 -25.36
C LYS A 68 15.67 -12.14 -23.91
N HIS A 69 15.52 -11.21 -22.98
CA HIS A 69 15.26 -11.54 -21.58
C HIS A 69 13.88 -12.19 -21.42
N CYS A 70 12.82 -11.64 -22.03
CA CYS A 70 11.48 -12.20 -21.94
C CYS A 70 11.40 -13.64 -22.45
N SER A 71 12.15 -14.01 -23.50
CA SER A 71 12.18 -15.39 -24.01
C SER A 71 13.03 -16.36 -23.17
N GLN A 72 13.85 -15.86 -22.24
CA GLN A 72 14.77 -16.65 -21.42
C GLN A 72 14.48 -16.59 -19.93
N CYS A 73 13.63 -15.66 -19.51
CA CYS A 73 13.25 -15.47 -18.12
C CYS A 73 12.53 -16.74 -17.62
N LYS A 74 12.96 -17.25 -16.47
CA LYS A 74 12.36 -18.43 -15.84
C LYS A 74 11.31 -18.07 -14.78
N HIS A 75 11.12 -16.77 -14.53
CA HIS A 75 10.17 -16.27 -13.55
C HIS A 75 8.82 -16.02 -14.22
N HIS A 76 7.77 -16.57 -13.62
CA HIS A 76 6.37 -16.35 -14.01
C HIS A 76 5.54 -15.86 -12.80
N SER A 77 6.19 -15.52 -11.70
CA SER A 77 5.57 -15.02 -10.47
C SER A 77 6.61 -14.28 -9.60
N PRO A 78 6.18 -13.47 -8.62
CA PRO A 78 7.07 -12.91 -7.62
C PRO A 78 7.85 -14.02 -6.86
N PRO A 79 9.13 -13.80 -6.54
CA PRO A 79 9.92 -14.76 -5.78
C PRO A 79 9.55 -14.66 -4.30
N GLY A 80 8.69 -15.54 -3.81
CA GLY A 80 8.22 -15.54 -2.43
C GLY A 80 7.18 -16.63 -2.18
N GLN A 81 6.57 -16.61 -1.01
CA GLN A 81 5.51 -17.55 -0.67
C GLN A 81 4.15 -16.97 -1.10
N GLU A 82 3.36 -17.72 -1.87
CA GLU A 82 1.95 -17.37 -2.08
C GLU A 82 1.17 -17.61 -0.78
N ILE A 83 0.68 -16.53 -0.16
CA ILE A 83 -0.02 -16.57 1.14
C ILE A 83 -1.54 -16.42 1.02
N TYR A 84 -2.03 -16.04 -0.17
CA TYR A 84 -3.45 -15.87 -0.45
C TYR A 84 -3.72 -16.10 -1.94
N ARG A 85 -4.80 -16.82 -2.23
CA ARG A 85 -5.32 -17.06 -3.58
C ARG A 85 -6.85 -17.04 -3.54
N GLU A 86 -7.45 -16.19 -4.38
CA GLU A 86 -8.90 -16.20 -4.63
C GLU A 86 -9.16 -15.90 -6.10
N GLY A 87 -9.71 -16.88 -6.83
CA GLY A 87 -9.91 -16.76 -8.27
C GLY A 87 -8.59 -16.51 -9.01
N ASN A 88 -8.52 -15.38 -9.73
CA ASN A 88 -7.32 -14.92 -10.44
C ASN A 88 -6.44 -13.97 -9.60
N LEU A 89 -6.79 -13.66 -8.35
CA LEU A 89 -6.01 -12.76 -7.51
C LEU A 89 -5.10 -13.56 -6.57
N SER A 90 -3.83 -13.16 -6.47
CA SER A 90 -2.85 -13.80 -5.58
C SER A 90 -2.01 -12.77 -4.83
N VAL A 91 -1.51 -13.17 -3.66
CA VAL A 91 -0.60 -12.37 -2.83
C VAL A 91 0.62 -13.19 -2.50
N TYR A 92 1.80 -12.63 -2.79
CA TYR A 92 3.08 -13.21 -2.45
C TYR A 92 3.71 -12.42 -1.30
N GLU A 93 4.15 -13.11 -0.27
CA GLU A 93 4.97 -12.57 0.81
C GLU A 93 6.45 -12.80 0.50
N LEU A 94 7.23 -11.73 0.57
CA LEU A 94 8.66 -11.73 0.33
C LEU A 94 9.37 -11.13 1.54
N ASP A 95 10.41 -11.81 2.00
CA ASP A 95 11.39 -11.22 2.91
C ASP A 95 12.43 -10.42 2.09
N GLY A 96 12.58 -9.13 2.38
CA GLY A 96 13.53 -8.27 1.64
C GLY A 96 14.99 -8.71 1.76
N LYS A 97 15.37 -9.40 2.84
CA LYS A 97 16.71 -9.97 3.02
C LYS A 97 16.94 -11.19 2.13
N ASP A 98 15.91 -12.00 1.90
CA ASP A 98 16.01 -13.22 1.10
C ASP A 98 15.88 -12.94 -0.39
N HIS A 99 15.13 -11.89 -0.76
CA HIS A 99 14.85 -11.51 -2.15
C HIS A 99 15.35 -10.11 -2.52
N ARG A 100 16.52 -9.73 -2.01
CA ARG A 100 17.11 -8.38 -2.14
C ARG A 100 16.99 -7.74 -3.51
N VAL A 101 17.42 -8.44 -4.56
CA VAL A 101 17.43 -7.89 -5.93
C VAL A 101 16.02 -7.57 -6.41
N TYR A 102 15.06 -8.46 -6.14
CA TYR A 102 13.67 -8.24 -6.53
C TYR A 102 13.07 -7.06 -5.77
N CYS A 103 13.26 -7.01 -4.45
CA CYS A 103 12.75 -5.94 -3.60
C CYS A 103 13.37 -4.58 -3.93
N GLN A 104 14.67 -4.52 -4.24
CA GLN A 104 15.33 -3.29 -4.70
C GLN A 104 14.77 -2.82 -6.05
N ASN A 105 14.58 -3.74 -6.99
CA ASN A 105 13.95 -3.42 -8.28
C ASN A 105 12.52 -2.91 -8.09
N LEU A 106 11.74 -3.54 -7.21
CA LEU A 106 10.39 -3.10 -6.85
C LEU A 106 10.40 -1.72 -6.22
N CYS A 107 11.34 -1.41 -5.33
CA CYS A 107 11.48 -0.09 -4.73
C CYS A 107 11.82 1.00 -5.75
N LEU A 108 12.76 0.73 -6.67
CA LEU A 108 13.10 1.66 -7.76
C LEU A 108 11.92 1.90 -8.70
N LEU A 109 11.23 0.83 -9.08
CA LEU A 109 10.01 0.90 -9.89
C LEU A 109 8.92 1.70 -9.17
N ALA A 110 8.67 1.43 -7.89
CA ALA A 110 7.66 2.12 -7.11
C ALA A 110 7.97 3.62 -6.94
N LYS A 111 9.26 3.97 -6.80
CA LYS A 111 9.68 5.37 -6.65
C LYS A 111 9.34 6.25 -7.87
N LEU A 112 9.15 5.66 -9.05
CA LEU A 112 8.63 6.39 -10.22
C LEU A 112 7.21 6.92 -10.01
N PHE A 113 6.46 6.36 -9.07
CA PHE A 113 5.04 6.65 -8.81
C PHE A 113 4.77 7.08 -7.36
N LEU A 114 5.80 7.10 -6.51
CA LEU A 114 5.74 7.53 -5.12
C LEU A 114 6.71 8.69 -4.90
N ASP A 115 6.20 9.78 -4.37
CA ASP A 115 7.00 10.99 -4.16
C ASP A 115 7.96 10.82 -2.98
N HIS A 116 7.42 10.47 -1.81
CA HIS A 116 8.12 10.46 -0.52
C HIS A 116 8.78 9.12 -0.16
N LYS A 117 9.10 8.25 -1.14
CA LYS A 117 9.82 7.00 -0.83
C LYS A 117 11.32 7.26 -0.67
N THR A 118 11.81 7.14 0.56
CA THR A 118 13.21 7.45 0.92
C THR A 118 14.12 6.22 0.93
N LEU A 119 13.58 5.04 1.27
CA LEU A 119 14.33 3.77 1.33
C LEU A 119 14.07 2.91 0.10
N TYR A 120 15.12 2.67 -0.69
CA TYR A 120 15.05 1.87 -1.92
C TYR A 120 16.19 0.86 -2.11
N TYR A 121 17.32 1.00 -1.41
CA TYR A 121 18.41 0.02 -1.41
C TYR A 121 18.44 -0.87 -0.17
N ASP A 122 18.15 -0.31 0.99
CA ASP A 122 18.05 -1.07 2.23
C ASP A 122 16.65 -1.67 2.36
N VAL A 123 16.53 -2.93 1.94
CA VAL A 123 15.27 -3.69 1.89
C VAL A 123 15.20 -4.77 2.97
N ASP A 124 16.32 -5.08 3.62
CA ASP A 124 16.43 -6.12 4.64
C ASP A 124 15.44 -5.96 5.82
N PRO A 125 15.13 -4.73 6.29
CA PRO A 125 14.19 -4.52 7.40
C PRO A 125 12.72 -4.73 7.04
N PHE A 126 12.38 -5.05 5.79
CA PHE A 126 11.01 -5.05 5.29
C PHE A 126 10.52 -6.42 4.82
N HIS A 127 9.25 -6.70 5.08
CA HIS A 127 8.44 -7.61 4.28
C HIS A 127 7.77 -6.87 3.14
N PHE A 128 7.62 -7.54 2.00
CA PHE A 128 6.89 -7.04 0.85
C PHE A 128 5.75 -8.00 0.53
N TYR A 129 4.57 -7.45 0.32
CA TYR A 129 3.37 -8.19 -0.07
C TYR A 129 3.00 -7.75 -1.47
N VAL A 130 3.22 -8.63 -2.44
CA VAL A 130 3.05 -8.36 -3.87
C VAL A 130 1.74 -8.95 -4.35
N ILE A 131 0.88 -8.11 -4.92
CA ILE A 131 -0.45 -8.48 -5.39
C ILE A 131 -0.36 -8.69 -6.89
N THR A 132 -0.89 -9.82 -7.36
CA THR A 132 -0.85 -10.21 -8.77
C THR A 132 -2.22 -10.65 -9.27
N GLU A 133 -2.49 -10.36 -10.54
CA GLU A 133 -3.49 -11.10 -11.32
C GLU A 133 -2.83 -12.29 -12.00
N VAL A 134 -3.47 -13.44 -11.99
CA VAL A 134 -2.91 -14.69 -12.52
C VAL A 134 -3.75 -15.18 -13.68
N ASP A 135 -3.08 -15.42 -14.81
CA ASP A 135 -3.64 -16.07 -15.98
C ASP A 135 -2.79 -17.30 -16.38
N ASP A 136 -2.96 -17.77 -17.62
CA ASP A 136 -2.24 -18.95 -18.14
C ASP A 136 -0.74 -18.69 -18.39
N GLU A 137 -0.30 -17.43 -18.50
CA GLU A 137 1.09 -17.04 -18.72
C GLU A 137 1.87 -16.85 -17.41
N GLY A 138 1.20 -16.41 -16.36
CA GLY A 138 1.81 -16.25 -15.04
C GLY A 138 1.04 -15.32 -14.10
N ALA A 139 1.76 -14.82 -13.09
CA ALA A 139 1.27 -13.90 -12.08
C ALA A 139 1.81 -12.48 -12.34
N HIS A 140 0.93 -11.63 -12.85
CA HIS A 140 1.17 -10.25 -13.29
C HIS A 140 0.98 -9.29 -12.13
N ILE A 141 2.05 -8.60 -11.73
CA ILE A 141 2.01 -7.65 -10.62
C ILE A 141 1.08 -6.46 -10.90
N VAL A 142 0.15 -6.20 -9.98
CA VAL A 142 -0.79 -5.06 -10.05
C VAL A 142 -0.53 -4.01 -8.97
N GLY A 143 0.11 -4.41 -7.88
CA GLY A 143 0.47 -3.52 -6.78
C GLY A 143 1.23 -4.24 -5.68
N TYR A 144 1.63 -3.50 -4.67
CA TYR A 144 2.27 -4.06 -3.49
C TYR A 144 2.07 -3.14 -2.28
N PHE A 145 2.37 -3.68 -1.10
CA PHE A 145 2.75 -2.85 0.04
C PHE A 145 3.98 -3.44 0.74
N SER A 146 4.71 -2.60 1.47
CA SER A 146 5.79 -3.02 2.35
C SER A 146 5.42 -2.81 3.81
N LYS A 147 5.99 -3.62 4.70
CA LYS A 147 5.80 -3.56 6.15
C LYS A 147 7.15 -3.74 6.83
N GLU A 148 7.49 -2.88 7.78
CA GLU A 148 8.67 -3.06 8.61
C GLU A 148 8.52 -4.34 9.46
N LYS A 149 9.59 -5.12 9.55
CA LYS A 149 9.63 -6.30 10.42
C LYS A 149 9.49 -5.92 11.90
N VAL A 150 10.04 -4.76 12.26
CA VAL A 150 9.97 -4.18 13.60
C VAL A 150 9.68 -2.69 13.43
N SER A 151 8.45 -2.28 13.72
CA SER A 151 8.03 -0.87 13.69
C SER A 151 7.80 -0.36 15.11
N ALA A 152 8.54 0.68 15.51
CA ALA A 152 8.41 1.28 16.84
C ALA A 152 7.04 1.95 17.04
N GLU A 153 6.51 2.55 15.97
CA GLU A 153 5.20 3.20 15.92
C GLU A 153 4.07 2.22 15.59
N GLU A 154 4.38 0.92 15.50
CA GLU A 154 3.46 -0.16 15.13
C GLU A 154 2.72 0.12 13.81
N TYR A 155 3.46 0.61 12.81
CA TYR A 155 2.91 0.74 11.47
C TYR A 155 2.72 -0.63 10.84
N ASN A 156 1.52 -0.90 10.34
CA ASN A 156 1.22 -2.15 9.63
C ASN A 156 1.48 -2.06 8.12
N LEU A 157 1.81 -0.86 7.63
CA LEU A 157 2.06 -0.56 6.24
C LEU A 157 2.97 0.65 6.15
N ALA A 158 4.12 0.49 5.49
CA ALA A 158 5.10 1.53 5.24
C ALA A 158 4.86 2.23 3.90
N CYS A 159 4.95 1.48 2.79
CA CYS A 159 4.64 1.97 1.45
C CYS A 159 3.48 1.17 0.85
N ILE A 160 2.60 1.82 0.09
CA ILE A 160 1.53 1.18 -0.69
C ILE A 160 1.53 1.75 -2.10
N LEU A 161 1.39 0.89 -3.10
CA LEU A 161 1.22 1.29 -4.48
C LEU A 161 0.30 0.32 -5.22
N THR A 162 -0.69 0.87 -5.92
CA THR A 162 -1.31 0.23 -7.08
C THR A 162 -0.71 0.88 -8.32
N PHE A 163 -0.17 0.08 -9.24
CA PHE A 163 0.47 0.63 -10.44
C PHE A 163 -0.55 1.41 -11.28
N PRO A 164 -0.15 2.52 -11.95
CA PRO A 164 -1.07 3.44 -12.61
C PRO A 164 -2.10 2.78 -13.53
N GLN A 165 -1.68 1.80 -14.31
CA GLN A 165 -2.55 1.05 -15.25
C GLN A 165 -3.62 0.18 -14.57
N PHE A 166 -3.52 -0.04 -13.26
CA PHE A 166 -4.46 -0.81 -12.44
C PHE A 166 -5.17 0.04 -11.37
N GLN A 167 -4.96 1.36 -11.37
CA GLN A 167 -5.66 2.23 -10.43
C GLN A 167 -7.16 2.30 -10.74
N LYS A 168 -7.97 2.61 -9.70
CA LYS A 168 -9.44 2.66 -9.76
C LYS A 168 -10.14 1.32 -10.04
N CYS A 169 -9.40 0.20 -10.02
CA CYS A 169 -9.95 -1.16 -10.15
C CYS A 169 -10.21 -1.86 -8.80
N GLY A 170 -10.07 -1.15 -7.67
CA GLY A 170 -10.33 -1.71 -6.33
C GLY A 170 -9.13 -2.31 -5.60
N TYR A 171 -7.99 -2.56 -6.28
CA TYR A 171 -6.81 -3.16 -5.62
C TYR A 171 -6.28 -2.33 -4.45
N GLY A 172 -6.35 -1.00 -4.50
CA GLY A 172 -5.94 -0.17 -3.35
C GLY A 172 -6.73 -0.46 -2.08
N LYS A 173 -8.05 -0.68 -2.20
CA LYS A 173 -8.91 -1.09 -1.07
C LYS A 173 -8.57 -2.51 -0.61
N PHE A 174 -8.32 -3.42 -1.55
CA PHE A 174 -7.89 -4.79 -1.23
C PHE A 174 -6.58 -4.80 -0.44
N ILE A 175 -5.57 -4.04 -0.88
CA ILE A 175 -4.27 -3.95 -0.21
C ILE A 175 -4.41 -3.42 1.22
N ILE A 176 -5.21 -2.36 1.43
CA ILE A 176 -5.50 -1.83 2.77
C ILE A 176 -6.21 -2.89 3.61
N SER A 177 -7.22 -3.58 3.06
CA SER A 177 -7.92 -4.65 3.78
C SER A 177 -6.98 -5.78 4.20
N LEU A 178 -6.07 -6.17 3.31
CA LEU A 178 -5.09 -7.22 3.54
C LEU A 178 -4.10 -6.83 4.67
N SER A 179 -3.60 -5.59 4.71
CA SER A 179 -2.69 -5.15 5.79
C SER A 179 -3.36 -5.22 7.17
N TYR A 180 -4.65 -4.91 7.25
CA TYR A 180 -5.43 -5.08 8.49
C TYR A 180 -5.75 -6.54 8.81
N GLU A 181 -5.95 -7.40 7.82
CA GLU A 181 -6.09 -8.84 8.04
C GLU A 181 -4.83 -9.45 8.67
N LEU A 182 -3.65 -9.05 8.20
CA LEU A 182 -2.38 -9.42 8.84
C LEU A 182 -2.29 -8.90 10.28
N SER A 183 -2.66 -7.63 10.50
CA SER A 183 -2.67 -7.00 11.83
C SER A 183 -3.56 -7.76 12.83
N LYS A 184 -4.75 -8.18 12.40
CA LYS A 184 -5.67 -8.99 13.20
C LYS A 184 -5.09 -10.35 13.55
N ARG A 185 -4.44 -11.04 12.59
CA ARG A 185 -3.80 -12.34 12.83
C ARG A 185 -2.62 -12.24 13.79
N GLU A 186 -1.89 -11.13 13.76
CA GLU A 186 -0.81 -10.83 14.71
C GLU A 186 -1.31 -10.39 16.08
N GLY A 187 -2.60 -10.07 16.22
CA GLY A 187 -3.17 -9.50 17.45
C GLY A 187 -2.64 -8.09 17.77
N LYS A 188 -2.14 -7.37 16.76
CA LYS A 188 -1.49 -6.06 16.91
C LYS A 188 -2.22 -5.02 16.05
N PRO A 189 -3.00 -4.11 16.66
CA PRO A 189 -3.61 -3.02 15.93
C PRO A 189 -2.54 -2.13 15.27
N GLY A 190 -2.80 -1.73 14.03
CA GLY A 190 -1.86 -0.96 13.23
C GLY A 190 -2.48 0.26 12.56
N SER A 191 -1.61 1.11 12.06
CA SER A 191 -1.93 2.30 11.26
C SER A 191 -0.93 2.37 10.10
N PRO A 192 -1.24 3.01 8.97
CA PRO A 192 -0.23 3.30 7.97
C PRO A 192 0.82 4.29 8.49
N GLU A 193 2.03 4.20 7.93
CA GLU A 193 3.08 5.18 8.10
C GLU A 193 2.62 6.58 7.63
N LYS A 194 3.12 7.61 8.32
CA LYS A 194 2.76 9.03 8.09
C LYS A 194 4.02 9.79 7.63
N PRO A 195 3.88 10.80 6.75
CA PRO A 195 2.63 11.32 6.18
C PRO A 195 2.08 10.47 5.02
N LEU A 196 0.75 10.34 4.97
CA LEU A 196 0.05 9.71 3.84
C LEU A 196 -0.04 10.67 2.63
N SER A 197 0.03 10.11 1.41
CA SER A 197 -0.38 10.83 0.20
C SER A 197 -1.87 11.19 0.23
N ASP A 198 -2.30 12.19 -0.53
CA ASP A 198 -3.71 12.61 -0.53
C ASP A 198 -4.66 11.50 -0.99
N LEU A 199 -4.25 10.72 -2.01
CA LEU A 199 -4.98 9.52 -2.44
C LEU A 199 -5.01 8.45 -1.33
N GLY A 200 -3.91 8.30 -0.60
CA GLY A 200 -3.81 7.44 0.58
C GLY A 200 -4.82 7.83 1.66
N LYS A 201 -4.85 9.11 2.06
CA LYS A 201 -5.79 9.64 3.07
C LYS A 201 -7.25 9.35 2.72
N ILE A 202 -7.64 9.60 1.46
CA ILE A 202 -9.01 9.33 0.98
C ILE A 202 -9.32 7.83 1.06
N SER A 203 -8.38 6.98 0.62
CA SER A 203 -8.56 5.53 0.60
C SER A 203 -8.70 4.94 2.00
N TYR A 204 -7.83 5.33 2.94
CA TYR A 204 -7.88 4.88 4.33
C TYR A 204 -9.14 5.35 5.04
N ARG A 205 -9.53 6.63 4.89
CA ARG A 205 -10.77 7.15 5.49
C ARG A 205 -12.00 6.42 4.98
N SER A 206 -12.06 6.13 3.67
CA SER A 206 -13.14 5.34 3.08
C SER A 206 -13.17 3.92 3.64
N TYR A 207 -12.01 3.26 3.77
CA TYR A 207 -11.90 1.92 4.34
C TYR A 207 -12.33 1.87 5.82
N TRP A 208 -11.79 2.75 6.68
CA TRP A 208 -12.14 2.77 8.10
C TRP A 208 -13.62 3.06 8.31
N THR A 209 -14.18 4.03 7.58
CA THR A 209 -15.62 4.32 7.61
C THR A 209 -16.43 3.06 7.28
N HIS A 210 -16.07 2.37 6.19
CA HIS A 210 -16.76 1.14 5.79
C HIS A 210 -16.71 0.04 6.85
N VAL A 211 -15.52 -0.21 7.41
CA VAL A 211 -15.33 -1.25 8.44
C VAL A 211 -16.14 -0.94 9.70
N LEU A 212 -16.09 0.31 10.18
CA LEU A 212 -16.81 0.71 11.39
C LEU A 212 -18.33 0.66 11.21
N LEU A 213 -18.86 1.18 10.09
CA LEU A 213 -20.30 1.13 9.83
C LEU A 213 -20.80 -0.30 9.64
N THR A 214 -20.02 -1.16 8.99
CA THR A 214 -20.36 -2.58 8.85
C THR A 214 -20.37 -3.29 10.20
N LEU A 215 -19.41 -2.98 11.08
CA LEU A 215 -19.37 -3.51 12.44
C LEU A 215 -20.63 -3.12 13.23
N PHE A 216 -21.02 -1.85 13.17
CA PHE A 216 -22.21 -1.36 13.90
C PHE A 216 -23.53 -1.88 13.32
N ALA A 217 -23.63 -2.04 12.00
CA ALA A 217 -24.82 -2.61 11.37
C ALA A 217 -25.09 -4.06 11.79
N GLY A 218 -24.05 -4.79 12.23
CA GLY A 218 -24.18 -6.15 12.76
C GLY A 218 -24.58 -6.24 14.23
N GLN A 219 -24.73 -5.11 14.94
CA GLN A 219 -25.03 -5.08 16.38
C GLN A 219 -26.48 -4.68 16.64
N SER A 220 -27.08 -5.25 17.68
CA SER A 220 -28.47 -5.00 18.10
C SER A 220 -28.71 -3.60 18.71
N GLY A 221 -27.66 -2.80 18.91
CA GLY A 221 -27.74 -1.43 19.44
C GLY A 221 -27.92 -1.33 20.96
N GLU A 222 -28.03 -2.46 21.67
CA GLU A 222 -28.20 -2.52 23.14
C GLU A 222 -26.87 -2.64 23.90
N GLU A 223 -25.77 -2.91 23.20
CA GLU A 223 -24.44 -3.13 23.79
C GLU A 223 -23.58 -1.87 23.73
N ASN A 224 -23.00 -1.49 24.88
CA ASN A 224 -21.97 -0.45 24.92
C ASN A 224 -20.66 -1.00 24.35
N VAL A 225 -20.33 -0.60 23.12
CA VAL A 225 -19.07 -1.00 22.48
C VAL A 225 -17.93 -0.09 22.95
N GLN A 226 -16.87 -0.68 23.49
CA GLN A 226 -15.66 0.08 23.83
C GLN A 226 -14.76 0.26 22.60
N ILE A 227 -14.11 1.41 22.48
CA ILE A 227 -13.14 1.70 21.41
C ILE A 227 -12.01 0.65 21.37
N LYS A 228 -11.62 0.12 22.53
CA LYS A 228 -10.60 -0.94 22.64
C LYS A 228 -11.07 -2.25 21.98
N ASP A 229 -12.34 -2.61 22.14
CA ASP A 229 -12.90 -3.82 21.55
C ASP A 229 -12.98 -3.69 20.02
N ILE A 230 -13.39 -2.51 19.53
CA ILE A 230 -13.36 -2.20 18.09
C ILE A 230 -11.93 -2.32 17.55
N SER A 231 -10.94 -1.78 18.27
CA SER A 231 -9.54 -1.84 17.86
C SER A 231 -9.04 -3.28 17.75
N LEU A 232 -9.37 -4.13 18.71
CA LEU A 232 -9.01 -5.55 18.70
C LEU A 232 -9.70 -6.32 17.56
N LEU A 233 -10.99 -6.07 17.33
CA LEU A 233 -11.78 -6.74 16.30
C LEU A 233 -11.38 -6.34 14.87
N THR A 234 -11.03 -5.07 14.68
CA THR A 234 -10.75 -4.51 13.34
C THR A 234 -9.26 -4.45 13.02
N GLY A 235 -8.39 -4.51 14.03
CA GLY A 235 -6.95 -4.26 13.89
C GLY A 235 -6.62 -2.77 13.66
N ILE A 236 -7.58 -1.85 13.76
CA ILE A 236 -7.38 -0.41 13.58
C ILE A 236 -6.96 0.21 14.90
N LYS A 237 -5.92 1.07 14.91
CA LYS A 237 -5.53 1.81 16.11
C LYS A 237 -6.69 2.67 16.64
N THR A 238 -6.75 2.82 17.96
CA THR A 238 -7.81 3.57 18.65
C THR A 238 -7.90 5.03 18.18
N GLU A 239 -6.76 5.64 17.85
CA GLU A 239 -6.68 7.01 17.33
C GLU A 239 -7.40 7.17 15.99
N ASP A 240 -7.19 6.24 15.07
CA ASP A 240 -7.83 6.24 13.75
C ASP A 240 -9.34 5.97 13.86
N ILE A 241 -9.74 5.10 14.80
CA ILE A 241 -11.16 4.87 15.12
C ILE A 241 -11.80 6.16 15.64
N ILE A 242 -11.19 6.81 16.65
CA ILE A 242 -11.72 8.05 17.23
C ILE A 242 -11.82 9.14 16.18
N SER A 243 -10.77 9.35 15.39
CA SER A 243 -10.75 10.34 14.30
C SER A 243 -11.84 10.08 13.26
N THR A 244 -12.02 8.81 12.86
CA THR A 244 -13.07 8.42 11.91
C THR A 244 -14.46 8.70 12.48
N LEU A 245 -14.74 8.27 13.71
CA LEU A 245 -16.03 8.48 14.36
C LEU A 245 -16.33 9.95 14.63
N GLN A 246 -15.32 10.76 14.97
CA GLN A 246 -15.46 12.22 15.09
C GLN A 246 -15.88 12.82 13.76
N SER A 247 -15.27 12.37 12.66
CA SER A 247 -15.58 12.84 11.31
C SER A 247 -17.00 12.47 10.83
N LEU A 248 -17.59 11.43 11.44
CA LEU A 248 -18.97 10.99 11.20
C LEU A 248 -19.97 11.57 12.21
N ASN A 249 -19.50 12.36 13.19
CA ASN A 249 -20.29 12.83 14.34
C ASN A 249 -20.93 11.70 15.16
N MET A 250 -20.25 10.56 15.31
CA MET A 250 -20.74 9.34 15.99
C MET A 250 -20.07 9.06 17.35
N ILE A 251 -19.35 10.04 17.91
CA ILE A 251 -18.63 9.90 19.18
C ILE A 251 -18.69 11.19 19.99
N ARG A 252 -18.85 11.06 21.31
CA ARG A 252 -18.82 12.16 22.28
C ARG A 252 -17.89 11.83 23.43
N PHE A 253 -17.33 12.86 24.05
CA PHE A 253 -16.58 12.71 25.29
C PHE A 253 -17.50 13.03 26.47
N TRP A 254 -17.72 12.05 27.35
CA TRP A 254 -18.60 12.17 28.49
C TRP A 254 -17.92 11.60 29.73
N LYS A 255 -17.82 12.40 30.80
CA LYS A 255 -17.21 12.02 32.10
C LYS A 255 -15.84 11.35 31.99
N GLY A 256 -14.97 11.82 31.09
CA GLY A 256 -13.62 11.27 30.93
C GLY A 256 -13.54 10.06 29.99
N GLN A 257 -14.65 9.64 29.39
CA GLN A 257 -14.72 8.48 28.48
C GLN A 257 -15.30 8.85 27.12
N HIS A 258 -14.82 8.17 26.09
CA HIS A 258 -15.44 8.23 24.76
C HIS A 258 -16.67 7.33 24.73
N VAL A 259 -17.82 7.91 24.38
CA VAL A 259 -19.09 7.21 24.17
C VAL A 259 -19.39 7.25 22.68
N VAL A 260 -19.44 6.07 22.07
CA VAL A 260 -19.88 5.90 20.68
C VAL A 260 -21.41 5.90 20.67
N PHE A 261 -22.01 6.66 19.76
CA PHE A 261 -23.45 6.59 19.51
C PHE A 261 -23.67 6.51 18.01
N VAL A 262 -24.59 5.63 17.62
CA VAL A 262 -24.84 5.32 16.23
C VAL A 262 -26.26 5.73 15.89
N MET A 263 -26.42 6.65 14.93
CA MET A 263 -27.74 7.01 14.42
C MET A 263 -28.20 5.93 13.45
N GLN A 264 -29.23 5.15 13.80
CA GLN A 264 -29.72 4.04 12.98
C GLN A 264 -30.14 4.49 11.57
N ASP A 265 -30.78 5.65 11.44
CA ASP A 265 -31.14 6.21 10.13
C ASP A 265 -29.93 6.42 9.20
N PHE A 266 -28.78 6.82 9.76
CA PHE A 266 -27.55 7.00 9.00
C PHE A 266 -26.95 5.66 8.57
N LEU A 267 -26.95 4.66 9.47
CA LEU A 267 -26.55 3.29 9.11
C LEU A 267 -27.43 2.72 8.00
N ASP A 268 -28.75 2.82 8.14
CA ASP A 268 -29.70 2.28 7.18
C ASP A 268 -29.55 2.92 5.79
N GLN A 269 -29.33 4.24 5.75
CA GLN A 269 -29.04 4.94 4.49
C GLN A 269 -27.73 4.47 3.87
N TYR A 270 -26.68 4.32 4.67
CA TYR A 270 -25.39 3.85 4.18
C TYR A 270 -25.46 2.40 3.65
N MET A 271 -26.16 1.52 4.37
CA MET A 271 -26.31 0.11 3.99
C MET A 271 -27.15 -0.07 2.72
N LYS A 272 -28.09 0.85 2.43
CA LYS A 272 -28.86 0.87 1.18
C LYS A 272 -28.06 1.33 -0.05
N GLN A 273 -26.95 2.02 0.15
CA GLN A 273 -26.07 2.51 -0.93
C GLN A 273 -24.95 1.51 -1.27
N LYS A 274 -24.86 0.40 -0.53
CA LYS A 274 -23.94 -0.71 -0.77
C LYS A 274 -24.44 -1.57 -1.93
#